data_AF-A0A1B1ZV25-F1
#
_entry.id   AF-A0A1B1ZV25-F1
#
_cell.length_a   1.000
_cell.length_b   1.000
_cell.length_c   1.000
_cell.angle_alpha   90.00
_cell.angle_beta   90.00
_cell.angle_gamma   90.00
#
_symmetry.space_group_name_H-M   'P 1'
#
loop_
_entity.id
_entity.type
_entity.pdbx_description
1 polymer ?
#
loop_
_entity_poly.entity_id
_entity_poly.type
_entity_poly.pdbx_seq_one_letter_code
_entity_poly.pdbx_strand_id
1 'polypeptide(L)'
;MTVAALLVLAGGTYLMRLVPLLVQGRITLSERAVRRVELGAVALLAALAVTGAVFEGQELAGWARPAGVAVAAAGIWRRLPFALVVVLAAGTTAALRLAGVP
;
A
#
# COMPACT_ATOMS: atom_id res chain seq x y z
N MET A 1 -21.28 -10.62 -6.81
CA MET A 1 -21.39 -9.18 -6.50
C MET A 1 -22.56 -8.62 -7.30
N THR A 2 -23.60 -8.09 -6.67
CA THR A 2 -24.75 -7.52 -7.38
C THR A 2 -24.45 -6.10 -7.87
N VAL A 3 -25.06 -5.66 -8.97
CA VAL A 3 -24.90 -4.29 -9.52
C VAL A 3 -25.20 -3.22 -8.47
N ALA A 4 -26.17 -3.47 -7.59
CA ALA A 4 -26.47 -2.63 -6.46
C ALA A 4 -25.27 -2.44 -5.51
N ALA A 5 -24.52 -3.51 -5.19
CA ALA A 5 -23.34 -3.41 -4.33
C ALA A 5 -22.23 -2.57 -4.96
N LEU A 6 -22.02 -2.70 -6.28
CA LEU A 6 -21.07 -1.86 -7.02
C LEU A 6 -21.46 -0.38 -6.99
N LEU A 7 -22.74 -0.07 -7.24
CA LEU A 7 -23.24 1.31 -7.23
C LEU A 7 -23.12 1.94 -5.83
N VAL A 8 -23.42 1.18 -4.78
CA VAL A 8 -23.28 1.65 -3.40
C VAL A 8 -21.80 1.91 -3.07
N LEU A 9 -20.88 1.01 -3.44
CA LEU A 9 -19.46 1.19 -3.18
C LEU A 9 -18.87 2.38 -3.94
N ALA A 10 -19.23 2.51 -5.23
CA ALA A 10 -18.83 3.63 -6.05
C ALA A 10 -19.35 4.95 -5.47
N GLY A 11 -20.66 5.02 -5.20
CA GLY A 11 -21.31 6.18 -4.60
C GLY A 11 -20.70 6.57 -3.25
N GLY A 12 -20.48 5.61 -2.35
CA GLY A 12 -19.83 5.85 -1.06
C GLY A 12 -18.39 6.37 -1.19
N THR A 13 -17.63 5.83 -2.14
CA THR A 13 -16.25 6.29 -2.40
C THR A 13 -16.21 7.73 -2.91
N TYR A 14 -17.09 8.08 -3.85
CA TYR A 14 -17.19 9.44 -4.36
C TYR A 14 -17.69 10.42 -3.30
N LEU A 15 -18.63 10.00 -2.45
CA LEU A 15 -19.14 10.82 -1.36
C LEU A 15 -18.05 11.13 -0.32
N MET A 16 -17.22 10.14 0.05
CA MET A 16 -16.05 10.37 0.92
C MET A 16 -15.05 11.34 0.28
N ARG A 17 -14.81 11.24 -1.03
CA ARG A 17 -13.94 12.19 -1.77
C ARG A 17 -14.52 13.60 -1.88
N LEU A 18 -15.82 13.77 -1.70
CA LEU A 18 -16.49 15.08 -1.73
C LEU A 18 -16.29 15.86 -0.42
N VAL A 19 -16.09 15.15 0.70
CA VAL A 19 -15.94 15.76 2.03
C VAL A 19 -14.80 16.78 2.09
N PRO A 20 -13.56 16.48 1.62
CA PRO A 20 -12.48 17.46 1.59
C PRO A 20 -12.84 18.70 0.79
N LEU A 21 -13.50 18.58 -0.36
CA LEU A 21 -13.86 19.69 -1.24
C LEU A 21 -14.88 20.64 -0.59
N LEU A 22 -15.86 20.09 0.12
CA LEU A 22 -16.90 20.85 0.82
C LEU A 22 -16.38 21.58 2.06
N VAL A 23 -15.38 20.97 2.71
CA VAL A 23 -14.81 21.42 3.99
C VAL A 23 -13.56 22.29 3.80
N GLN A 24 -12.96 22.29 2.59
CA GLN A 24 -11.76 23.05 2.27
C GLN A 24 -11.95 24.54 2.59
N GLY A 25 -11.12 25.07 3.49
CA GLY A 25 -11.15 26.48 3.91
C GLY A 25 -12.18 26.81 5.01
N ARG A 26 -13.04 25.88 5.44
CA ARG A 26 -13.99 26.11 6.55
C ARG A 26 -13.49 25.64 7.92
N ILE A 27 -12.48 24.77 7.95
CA ILE A 27 -11.93 24.20 9.18
C ILE A 27 -10.42 24.43 9.20
N THR A 28 -9.95 25.19 10.20
CA THR A 28 -8.53 25.34 10.49
C THR A 28 -8.12 24.30 11.51
N LEU A 29 -7.45 23.23 11.07
CA LEU A 29 -6.89 22.22 11.96
C LEU A 29 -5.56 22.73 12.53
N SER A 30 -5.34 22.50 13.83
CA SER A 30 -4.02 22.78 14.43
C SER A 30 -2.93 21.90 13.79
N GLU A 31 -1.73 22.45 13.61
CA GLU A 31 -0.59 21.73 13.01
C GLU A 31 -0.29 20.40 13.73
N ARG A 32 -0.49 20.36 15.05
CA ARG A 32 -0.31 19.16 15.87
C ARG A 32 -1.30 18.06 15.51
N ALA A 33 -2.56 18.41 15.24
CA ALA A 33 -3.58 17.44 14.85
C ALA A 33 -3.29 16.89 13.44
N VAL A 34 -2.94 17.76 12.49
CA VAL A 34 -2.55 17.36 11.13
C VAL A 34 -1.39 16.38 11.16
N ARG A 35 -0.33 16.73 11.90
CA ARG A 35 0.86 15.87 12.02
C ARG A 35 0.56 14.49 12.62
N ARG A 36 -0.36 14.39 13.59
CA ARG A 36 -0.77 13.10 14.16
C ARG A 36 -1.53 12.24 13.14
N VAL A 37 -2.41 12.84 12.36
CA VAL A 37 -3.16 12.15 11.30
C VAL A 37 -2.22 11.66 10.21
N GLU A 38 -1.26 12.49 9.78
CA GLU A 38 -0.23 12.12 8.81
C GLU A 38 0.63 10.95 9.31
N LEU A 39 1.12 11.02 10.55
CA LEU A 39 1.87 9.93 11.16
C LEU A 39 1.05 8.64 11.26
N GLY A 40 -0.24 8.75 11.58
CA GLY A 40 -1.16 7.62 11.59
C GLY A 40 -1.30 6.98 10.20
N ALA A 41 -1.47 7.79 9.15
CA ALA A 41 -1.54 7.29 7.78
C ALA A 41 -0.24 6.60 7.36
N VAL A 42 0.92 7.18 7.67
CA VAL A 42 2.23 6.57 7.42
C VAL A 42 2.37 5.26 8.17
N ALA A 43 1.98 5.21 9.44
CA ALA A 43 2.02 3.98 10.24
C ALA A 43 1.11 2.88 9.68
N LEU A 44 -0.11 3.23 9.23
CA LEU A 44 -1.03 2.28 8.61
C LEU A 44 -0.50 1.75 7.27
N LEU A 45 0.05 2.62 6.42
CA LEU A 45 0.65 2.23 5.15
C LEU A 45 1.89 1.35 5.37
N ALA A 46 2.73 1.69 6.35
CA ALA A 46 3.89 0.88 6.73
C ALA A 46 3.46 -0.49 7.26
N ALA A 47 2.47 -0.52 8.15
CA ALA A 47 1.91 -1.77 8.67
C ALA A 47 1.34 -2.62 7.53
N LEU A 48 0.56 -2.04 6.62
CA LEU A 48 0.00 -2.73 5.45
C LEU A 48 1.09 -3.29 4.52
N ALA A 49 2.14 -2.51 4.28
CA ALA A 49 3.27 -2.95 3.47
C ALA A 49 4.00 -4.13 4.11
N VAL A 50 4.26 -4.06 5.42
CA VAL A 50 4.91 -5.15 6.17
C VAL A 50 4.01 -6.38 6.20
N THR A 51 2.71 -6.22 6.51
CA THR A 51 1.80 -7.36 6.60
C THR A 51 1.58 -8.02 5.25
N GLY A 52 1.40 -7.25 4.18
CA GLY A 52 1.28 -7.79 2.82
C GLY A 52 2.57 -8.43 2.28
N ALA A 53 3.74 -8.02 2.79
CA ALA A 53 5.03 -8.61 2.42
C ALA A 53 5.31 -9.92 3.16
N VAL A 54 4.96 -9.99 4.44
CA VAL A 54 5.38 -11.08 5.36
C VAL A 54 4.29 -12.13 5.55
N PHE A 55 3.01 -11.75 5.47
CA PHE A 55 1.88 -12.62 5.79
C PHE A 55 1.02 -12.92 4.56
N GLU A 56 0.49 -14.14 4.51
CA GLU A 56 -0.57 -14.57 3.59
C GLU A 56 -1.75 -15.08 4.42
N GLY A 57 -2.78 -14.26 4.54
CA GLY A 57 -3.88 -14.54 5.46
C GLY A 57 -3.42 -14.54 6.92
N GLN A 58 -3.36 -15.72 7.54
CA GLN A 58 -2.93 -15.92 8.93
C GLN A 58 -1.54 -16.57 9.05
N GLU A 59 -0.93 -16.97 7.92
CA GLU A 59 0.36 -17.67 7.92
C GLU A 59 1.48 -16.81 7.34
N LEU A 60 2.73 -17.15 7.66
CA LEU A 60 3.91 -16.55 7.06
C LEU A 60 3.98 -16.95 5.58
N ALA A 61 3.98 -15.95 4.70
CA ALA A 61 3.89 -16.13 3.24
C ALA A 61 5.11 -16.81 2.59
N GLY A 62 6.09 -17.24 3.38
CA GLY A 62 7.40 -17.68 2.92
C GLY A 62 8.39 -16.52 2.70
N TRP A 63 9.58 -16.84 2.18
CA TRP A 63 10.67 -15.88 2.00
C TRP A 63 10.68 -15.21 0.62
N ALA A 64 9.88 -15.67 -0.35
CA ALA A 64 9.91 -15.14 -1.71
C ALA A 64 9.37 -13.70 -1.83
N ARG A 65 8.31 -13.37 -1.09
CA ARG A 65 7.75 -12.00 -1.04
C ARG A 65 8.63 -11.01 -0.28
N PRO A 66 9.11 -11.29 0.94
CA PRO A 66 9.97 -10.34 1.65
C PRO A 66 11.31 -10.13 0.93
N ALA A 67 11.86 -11.15 0.26
CA ALA A 67 13.04 -10.99 -0.58
C ALA A 67 12.79 -10.05 -1.77
N GLY A 68 11.65 -10.17 -2.46
CA GLY A 68 11.27 -9.25 -3.54
C GLY A 68 11.10 -7.81 -3.05
N VAL A 69 10.53 -7.61 -1.85
CA VAL A 69 10.40 -6.29 -1.22
C VAL A 69 11.76 -5.71 -0.83
N ALA A 70 12.70 -6.54 -0.35
CA ALA A 70 14.07 -6.10 -0.07
C ALA A 70 14.79 -5.63 -1.34
N VAL A 71 14.61 -6.34 -2.45
CA VAL A 71 15.15 -5.95 -3.77
C VAL A 71 14.51 -4.64 -4.25
N ALA A 72 13.19 -4.49 -4.06
CA ALA A 72 12.49 -3.24 -4.38
C ALA A 72 13.06 -2.05 -3.57
N ALA A 73 13.25 -2.24 -2.27
CA ALA A 73 13.83 -1.24 -1.37
C ALA A 73 15.26 -0.84 -1.81
N ALA A 74 16.10 -1.82 -2.16
CA ALA A 74 17.43 -1.56 -2.69
C ALA A 74 17.40 -0.79 -4.02
N GLY A 75 16.44 -1.09 -4.89
CA GLY A 75 16.23 -0.38 -6.16
C GLY A 75 15.82 1.08 -5.97
N ILE A 76 14.97 1.36 -4.98
CA ILE A 76 14.56 2.72 -4.60
C ILE A 76 15.76 3.52 -4.08
N TRP A 77 16.62 2.93 -3.25
CA TRP A 77 17.85 3.60 -2.78
C TRP A 77 18.82 3.94 -3.91
N ARG A 78 18.81 3.15 -4.98
CA ARG A 78 19.57 3.45 -6.21
C ARG A 78 18.89 4.48 -7.12
N ARG A 79 17.76 5.06 -6.71
CA ARG A 79 16.96 6.03 -7.48
C ARG A 79 16.55 5.51 -8.87
N LEU A 80 16.26 4.21 -8.97
CA LEU A 80 15.79 3.60 -10.21
C LEU A 80 14.36 4.08 -10.56
N PRO A 81 13.98 4.12 -11.85
CA PRO A 81 12.61 4.46 -12.24
C PRO A 81 11.62 3.43 -11.68
N PHE A 82 10.44 3.88 -11.23
CA PHE A 82 9.45 3.05 -10.53
C PHE A 82 9.12 1.75 -11.29
N ALA A 83 8.92 1.84 -12.61
CA ALA A 83 8.64 0.68 -13.44
C ALA A 83 9.74 -0.39 -13.34
N LEU A 84 11.01 0.00 -13.31
CA LEU A 84 12.13 -0.92 -13.21
C LEU A 84 12.20 -1.59 -11.83
N VAL A 85 11.93 -0.83 -10.77
CA VAL A 85 11.84 -1.36 -9.40
C VAL A 85 10.75 -2.44 -9.31
N VAL A 86 9.57 -2.18 -9.89
CA VAL A 86 8.45 -3.12 -9.90
C VAL A 86 8.81 -4.39 -10.67
N VAL A 87 9.43 -4.26 -11.85
CA VAL A 87 9.85 -5.43 -12.65
C VAL A 87 10.91 -6.27 -11.91
N LEU A 88 11.88 -5.64 -11.25
CA LEU A 88 12.89 -6.35 -10.46
C LEU A 88 12.29 -7.07 -9.24
N ALA A 89 11.37 -6.42 -8.54
CA ALA A 89 10.68 -7.02 -7.39
C ALA A 89 9.83 -8.22 -7.83
N ALA A 90 9.01 -8.04 -8.86
CA ALA A 90 8.18 -9.12 -9.41
C ALA A 90 9.04 -10.27 -9.95
N GLY A 91 10.13 -9.95 -10.65
CA GLY A 91 11.06 -10.93 -11.19
C GLY A 91 11.75 -11.76 -10.10
N THR A 92 12.19 -11.14 -9.01
CA THR A 92 12.83 -11.85 -7.91
C THR A 92 11.85 -12.73 -7.13
N THR A 93 10.64 -12.26 -6.85
CA THR A 93 9.59 -13.09 -6.25
C THR A 93 9.19 -14.25 -7.16
N ALA A 94 9.05 -14.03 -8.47
CA ALA A 94 8.73 -15.08 -9.43
C ALA A 94 9.84 -16.13 -9.55
N ALA A 95 11.11 -15.70 -9.60
CA ALA A 95 12.26 -16.60 -9.67
C ALA A 95 12.40 -17.46 -8.40
N LEU A 96 12.21 -16.87 -7.22
CA LEU A 96 12.26 -17.60 -5.94
C LEU A 96 11.13 -18.62 -5.84
N ARG A 97 9.92 -18.25 -6.28
CA ARG A 97 8.78 -19.17 -6.34
C ARG A 97 9.01 -20.32 -7.33
N LEU A 98 9.63 -20.05 -8.48
CA LEU A 98 10.02 -21.09 -9.45
C LEU A 98 11.12 -22.02 -8.91
N ALA A 99 12.00 -21.51 -8.03
CA ALA A 99 13.01 -22.31 -7.34
C ALA A 99 12.46 -23.15 -6.17
N GLY A 100 11.14 -23.13 -5.94
CA GLY A 100 10.49 -23.91 -4.89
C GLY A 100 10.54 -23.26 -3.50
N VAL A 101 10.94 -21.99 -3.40
CA VAL A 101 10.89 -21.23 -2.15
C VAL A 101 9.53 -20.50 -2.08
N PRO A 102 8.68 -20.79 -1.09
CA PRO A 102 7.40 -20.09 -0.92
C PRO A 102 7.60 -18.60 -0.67
#